data_AF-A0A4Z0YJU1-F1
#
_entry.id   AF-A0A4Z0YJU1-F1
#
_cell.length_a   1.000
_cell.length_b   1.000
_cell.length_c   1.000
_cell.angle_alpha   90.00
_cell.angle_beta   90.00
_cell.angle_gamma   90.00
#
_symmetry.space_group_name_H-M   'P 1'
#
loop_
_entity.id
_entity.type
_entity.pdbx_description
1 polymer ?
#
loop_
_entity_poly.entity_id
_entity_poly.type
_entity_poly.pdbx_seq_one_letter_code
_entity_poly.pdbx_strand_id
1 'polypeptide(L)'
;ELGDGLVELLAGTGIGDDGGTGLVGAHSVMHSRKLGSPEFFADLDPTGAPMYRHRILQRHEPSGRMNLYVGAHLHHIESFPGGHSNVTHGEKLRSGEEILDSWALVQKLNAHATQAKYVVSVPWLDPTDLVIWDNRAVLHRVGSGTFEGKYIRDVRRTTVHDDSPTAWGLNKIGSPYPSSLTSATFTPSGESVR
;
A
#
# COMPACT_ATOMS: atom_id res chain seq x y z
N GLU A 1 10.21 13.20 12.67
CA GLU A 1 8.84 13.53 12.23
C GLU A 1 8.81 13.81 10.73
N LEU A 2 7.66 13.66 10.08
CA LEU A 2 7.44 14.30 8.77
C LEU A 2 7.41 15.81 9.02
N GLY A 3 8.06 16.61 8.16
CA GLY A 3 7.98 18.06 8.29
C GLY A 3 6.58 18.58 7.93
N ASP A 4 6.15 19.67 8.57
CA ASP A 4 4.79 20.22 8.44
C ASP A 4 4.40 20.46 6.98
N GLY A 5 5.31 21.02 6.16
CA GLY A 5 5.04 21.25 4.74
C GLY A 5 4.80 19.97 3.92
N LEU A 6 5.34 18.82 4.35
CA LEU A 6 5.02 17.54 3.72
C LEU A 6 3.63 17.05 4.16
N VAL A 7 3.25 17.26 5.42
CA VAL A 7 1.90 16.91 5.90
C VAL A 7 0.84 17.74 5.17
N GLU A 8 1.08 19.05 5.01
CA GLU A 8 0.21 19.94 4.23
C GLU A 8 0.11 19.49 2.76
N LEU A 9 1.23 19.13 2.14
CA LEU A 9 1.23 18.60 0.76
C LEU A 9 0.38 17.33 0.64
N LEU A 10 0.53 16.40 1.60
CA LEU A 10 -0.23 15.16 1.62
C LEU A 10 -1.72 15.38 1.91
N ALA A 11 -2.07 16.41 2.68
CA ALA A 11 -3.44 16.77 3.03
C ALA A 11 -4.15 17.58 1.93
N GLY A 12 -3.41 18.33 1.11
CA GLY A 12 -3.98 19.25 0.12
C GLY A 12 -4.64 20.46 0.77
N THR A 13 -5.75 20.95 0.20
CA THR A 13 -6.48 22.13 0.70
C THR A 13 -7.25 21.90 2.01
N GLY A 14 -7.08 20.75 2.66
CA GLY A 14 -7.64 20.45 3.98
C GLY A 14 -7.92 18.95 4.17
N ILE A 15 -7.93 18.50 5.42
CA ILE A 15 -8.27 17.12 5.80
C ILE A 15 -9.79 17.00 5.94
N GLY A 16 -10.46 16.53 4.88
CA GLY A 16 -11.88 16.17 4.92
C GLY A 16 -12.12 14.80 5.56
N ASP A 17 -13.38 14.41 5.68
CA ASP A 17 -13.80 13.10 6.25
C ASP A 17 -13.25 11.91 5.45
N ASP A 18 -12.89 12.13 4.18
CA ASP A 18 -12.30 11.12 3.29
C ASP A 18 -10.77 11.11 3.28
N GLY A 19 -10.10 11.93 4.10
CA GLY A 19 -8.63 12.05 4.15
C GLY A 19 -8.05 13.29 3.47
N GLY A 20 -8.89 14.16 2.88
CA GLY A 20 -8.49 15.48 2.35
C GLY A 20 -8.02 15.47 0.89
N THR A 21 -8.00 16.60 0.19
CA THR A 21 -7.82 16.69 -1.29
C THR A 21 -6.39 16.45 -1.82
N GLY A 22 -5.47 15.99 -0.98
CA GLY A 22 -4.06 15.84 -1.32
C GLY A 22 -3.70 14.63 -2.20
N LEU A 23 -2.44 14.20 -2.10
CA LEU A 23 -1.84 13.24 -3.03
C LEU A 23 -2.46 11.83 -2.94
N VAL A 24 -2.48 11.15 -4.09
CA VAL A 24 -3.10 9.83 -4.26
C VAL A 24 -2.02 8.79 -4.55
N GLY A 25 -2.03 7.68 -3.83
CA GLY A 25 -1.21 6.52 -4.13
C GLY A 25 -1.86 5.62 -5.16
N ALA A 26 -1.09 5.20 -6.17
CA ALA A 26 -1.47 4.14 -7.10
C ALA A 26 -0.86 2.81 -6.63
N HIS A 27 -1.72 1.85 -6.29
CA HIS A 27 -1.31 0.59 -5.66
C HIS A 27 -1.42 -0.60 -6.63
N SER A 28 -0.34 -1.39 -6.72
CA SER A 28 -0.23 -2.58 -7.55
C SER A 28 0.34 -3.76 -6.76
N VAL A 29 -0.38 -4.89 -6.74
CA VAL A 29 0.13 -6.13 -6.16
C VAL A 29 1.26 -6.73 -7.01
N MET A 30 1.23 -6.50 -8.32
CA MET A 30 2.31 -6.93 -9.21
C MET A 30 3.62 -6.20 -8.88
N HIS A 31 3.54 -4.91 -8.57
CA HIS A 31 4.68 -4.14 -8.08
C HIS A 31 5.29 -4.74 -6.81
N SER A 32 4.45 -5.02 -5.81
CA SER A 32 4.91 -5.61 -4.55
C SER A 32 5.55 -6.98 -4.73
N ARG A 33 5.02 -7.81 -5.64
CA ARG A 33 5.62 -9.12 -5.98
C ARG A 33 6.99 -8.95 -6.60
N LYS A 34 7.12 -8.03 -7.56
CA LYS A 34 8.39 -7.72 -8.20
C LYS A 34 9.42 -7.20 -7.20
N LEU A 35 9.03 -6.32 -6.26
CA LEU A 35 9.91 -5.88 -5.18
C LEU A 35 10.36 -7.03 -4.27
N GLY A 36 9.45 -7.95 -3.94
CA GLY A 36 9.73 -9.07 -3.03
C GLY A 36 10.56 -10.20 -3.65
N SER A 37 10.50 -10.40 -4.97
CA SER A 37 11.29 -11.41 -5.68
C SER A 37 11.64 -10.94 -7.09
N PRO A 38 12.60 -9.99 -7.24
CA PRO A 38 12.88 -9.33 -8.51
C PRO A 38 13.31 -10.28 -9.63
N GLU A 39 14.11 -11.31 -9.31
CA GLU A 39 14.58 -12.29 -10.28
C GLU A 39 13.44 -13.17 -10.80
N PHE A 40 12.59 -13.68 -9.89
CA PHE A 40 11.46 -14.53 -10.25
C PHE A 40 10.39 -13.77 -11.05
N PHE A 41 10.22 -12.47 -10.78
CA PHE A 41 9.25 -11.60 -11.44
C PHE A 41 9.92 -10.57 -12.38
N ALA A 42 11.05 -10.90 -12.99
CA ALA A 42 11.80 -9.98 -13.85
C ALA A 42 10.93 -9.44 -15.01
N ASP A 43 10.17 -10.32 -15.65
CA ASP A 43 9.31 -10.02 -16.80
C ASP A 43 7.92 -9.48 -16.41
N LEU A 44 7.62 -9.38 -15.11
CA LEU A 44 6.33 -8.86 -14.64
C LEU A 44 6.27 -7.34 -14.88
N ASP A 45 5.34 -6.90 -15.71
CA ASP A 45 4.96 -5.50 -15.84
C ASP A 45 3.93 -5.12 -14.76
N PRO A 46 4.30 -4.29 -13.76
CA PRO A 46 3.39 -3.91 -12.68
C PRO A 46 2.25 -2.98 -13.12
N THR A 47 2.32 -2.44 -14.35
CA THR A 47 1.33 -1.52 -14.94
C THR A 47 0.33 -2.24 -15.86
N GLY A 48 0.54 -3.53 -16.13
CA GLY A 48 -0.32 -4.33 -17.02
C GLY A 48 -1.72 -4.65 -16.45
N ALA A 49 -2.03 -4.24 -15.22
CA ALA A 49 -3.33 -4.39 -14.59
C ALA A 49 -3.78 -3.08 -13.91
N PRO A 50 -5.10 -2.87 -13.73
CA PRO A 50 -5.60 -1.69 -13.04
C PRO A 50 -4.98 -1.51 -11.64
N MET A 51 -4.46 -0.32 -11.38
CA MET A 51 -4.00 0.08 -10.06
C MET A 51 -5.14 0.66 -9.24
N TYR A 52 -5.10 0.37 -7.94
CA TYR A 52 -6.08 0.89 -6.98
C TYR A 52 -5.60 2.23 -6.43
N ARG A 53 -6.47 3.23 -6.49
CA ARG A 53 -6.18 4.58 -6.03
C ARG A 53 -6.72 4.84 -4.64
N HIS A 54 -5.85 5.23 -3.73
CA HIS A 54 -6.21 5.63 -2.36
C HIS A 54 -5.45 6.89 -1.98
N ARG A 55 -6.05 7.75 -1.15
CA ARG A 55 -5.33 8.91 -0.62
C ARG A 55 -4.17 8.45 0.26
N ILE A 56 -3.04 9.15 0.22
CA ILE A 56 -1.90 8.81 1.08
C ILE A 56 -2.21 9.10 2.55
N LEU A 57 -2.95 10.15 2.85
CA LEU A 57 -3.51 10.39 4.19
C LEU A 57 -4.94 9.88 4.25
N GLN A 58 -5.22 9.05 5.25
CA GLN A 58 -6.56 8.53 5.52
C GLN A 58 -6.91 8.70 6.99
N ARG A 59 -8.16 9.06 7.26
CA ARG A 59 -8.71 9.07 8.61
C ARG A 59 -9.11 7.65 8.97
N HIS A 60 -8.56 7.13 10.06
CA HIS A 60 -9.06 5.91 10.69
C HIS A 60 -10.27 6.26 11.55
N GLU A 61 -11.45 6.11 10.96
CA GLU A 61 -12.73 6.48 11.54
C GLU A 61 -12.92 6.03 13.00
N PRO A 62 -12.71 4.75 13.37
CA PRO A 62 -12.93 4.31 14.75
C PRO A 62 -12.08 5.02 15.80
N SER A 63 -10.90 5.53 15.42
CA SER A 63 -10.03 6.26 16.36
C SER A 63 -9.94 7.75 16.10
N GLY A 64 -10.53 8.26 15.01
CA GLY A 64 -10.38 9.65 14.56
C GLY A 64 -8.94 10.09 14.25
N ARG A 65 -7.99 9.16 14.08
CA ARG A 65 -6.56 9.48 13.85
C ARG A 65 -6.26 9.47 12.36
N MET A 66 -5.29 10.29 11.95
CA MET A 66 -4.75 10.25 10.58
C MET A 66 -3.65 9.20 10.46
N ASN A 67 -3.69 8.44 9.38
CA ASN A 67 -2.73 7.39 9.05
C ASN A 67 -2.14 7.61 7.65
N LEU A 68 -0.95 7.04 7.43
CA LEU A 68 -0.32 6.95 6.12
C LEU A 68 -0.73 5.64 5.44
N TYR A 69 -1.41 5.72 4.30
CA TYR A 69 -1.75 4.56 3.47
C TYR A 69 -0.63 4.29 2.46
N VAL A 70 0.44 3.67 2.97
CA VAL A 70 1.67 3.37 2.22
C VAL A 70 1.96 1.86 2.26
N GLY A 71 3.16 1.43 1.89
CA GLY A 71 3.57 0.02 1.90
C GLY A 71 4.02 -0.51 0.54
N ALA A 72 4.32 -1.80 0.47
CA ALA A 72 4.96 -2.42 -0.70
C ALA A 72 4.09 -2.43 -1.97
N HIS A 73 2.77 -2.22 -1.84
CA HIS A 73 1.87 -2.13 -2.99
C HIS A 73 1.91 -0.74 -3.64
N LEU A 74 2.33 0.31 -2.90
CA LEU A 74 2.37 1.68 -3.42
C LEU A 74 3.45 1.80 -4.50
N HIS A 75 3.02 1.87 -5.75
CA HIS A 75 3.91 1.94 -6.91
C HIS A 75 4.42 3.36 -7.14
N HIS A 76 3.50 4.32 -7.22
CA HIS A 76 3.79 5.71 -7.46
C HIS A 76 2.71 6.60 -6.83
N ILE A 77 2.96 7.91 -6.85
CA ILE A 77 2.05 8.92 -6.30
C ILE A 77 1.59 9.82 -7.45
N GLU A 78 0.27 10.02 -7.52
CA GLU A 78 -0.41 10.84 -8.52
C GLU A 78 -0.90 12.15 -7.89
N SER A 79 -0.97 13.19 -8.73
CA SER A 79 -1.65 14.44 -8.39
C SER A 79 -3.17 14.29 -8.49
N PHE A 80 -3.90 15.10 -7.72
CA PHE A 80 -5.37 15.13 -7.76
C PHE A 80 -5.88 16.57 -7.70
N PRO A 81 -7.05 16.90 -8.30
CA PRO A 81 -7.61 18.24 -8.26
C PRO A 81 -7.78 18.74 -6.83
N GLY A 82 -7.19 19.89 -6.53
CA GLY A 82 -7.15 20.46 -5.18
C GLY A 82 -5.90 20.09 -4.37
N GLY A 83 -5.03 19.21 -4.86
CA GLY A 83 -3.69 19.00 -4.31
C GLY A 83 -2.73 20.11 -4.76
N HIS A 84 -1.82 20.53 -3.88
CA HIS A 84 -0.75 21.46 -4.24
C HIS A 84 0.17 20.80 -5.28
N SER A 85 0.04 21.18 -6.55
CA SER A 85 0.93 20.74 -7.64
C SER A 85 2.32 21.37 -7.57
N ASN A 86 2.79 21.81 -6.40
CA ASN A 86 4.08 22.49 -6.24
C ASN A 86 5.25 21.50 -6.19
N VAL A 87 5.21 20.46 -7.02
CA VAL A 87 6.40 19.67 -7.31
C VAL A 87 7.10 20.35 -8.49
N THR A 88 7.88 21.38 -8.14
CA THR A 88 9.08 21.82 -8.84
C THR A 88 8.98 21.86 -10.38
N HIS A 89 8.22 22.82 -10.93
CA HIS A 89 8.41 23.52 -12.24
C HIS A 89 7.06 23.93 -12.83
N GLY A 90 6.38 24.94 -12.27
CA GLY A 90 5.44 25.84 -12.99
C GLY A 90 4.25 25.27 -13.79
N GLU A 91 4.12 23.97 -13.97
CA GLU A 91 3.12 23.30 -14.80
C GLU A 91 2.05 22.69 -13.90
N LYS A 92 0.79 22.96 -14.22
CA LYS A 92 -0.34 22.32 -13.55
C LYS A 92 -0.42 20.88 -14.05
N LEU A 93 -0.08 19.93 -13.19
CA LEU A 93 -0.36 18.51 -13.45
C LEU A 93 -1.87 18.29 -13.65
N ARG A 94 -2.23 17.39 -14.56
CA ARG A 94 -3.61 16.92 -14.69
C ARG A 94 -3.90 15.90 -13.58
N SER A 95 -5.15 15.84 -13.16
CA SER A 95 -5.64 14.79 -12.26
C SER A 95 -5.19 13.41 -12.71
N GLY A 96 -4.58 12.64 -11.80
CA GLY A 96 -4.13 11.28 -12.07
C GLY A 96 -2.77 11.17 -12.76
N GLU A 97 -2.06 12.29 -12.99
CA GLU A 97 -0.68 12.25 -13.47
C GLU A 97 0.27 12.00 -12.30
N GLU A 98 1.24 11.10 -12.51
CA GLU A 98 2.33 10.85 -11.58
C GLU A 98 3.12 12.13 -11.30
N ILE A 99 3.41 12.40 -10.03
CA ILE A 99 4.18 13.57 -9.63
C ILE A 99 5.68 13.36 -9.93
N LEU A 100 6.42 14.45 -10.12
CA LEU A 100 7.88 14.39 -10.13
C LEU A 100 8.41 13.79 -8.82
N ASP A 101 9.47 13.00 -8.92
CA ASP A 101 10.12 12.31 -7.79
C ASP A 101 9.17 11.40 -6.97
N SER A 102 8.09 10.90 -7.57
CA SER A 102 7.08 10.07 -6.89
C SER A 102 7.73 8.90 -6.13
N TRP A 103 8.66 8.18 -6.77
CA TRP A 103 9.32 7.02 -6.19
C TRP A 103 10.24 7.40 -5.01
N ALA A 104 10.92 8.54 -5.08
CA ALA A 104 11.70 9.04 -3.96
C ALA A 104 10.79 9.40 -2.77
N LEU A 105 9.61 9.96 -3.04
CA LEU A 105 8.62 10.22 -1.99
C LEU A 105 8.05 8.93 -1.41
N VAL A 106 7.72 7.92 -2.22
CA VAL A 106 7.28 6.59 -1.75
C VAL A 106 8.31 5.99 -0.80
N GLN A 107 9.59 5.99 -1.18
CA GLN A 107 10.67 5.48 -0.33
C GLN A 107 10.78 6.28 0.98
N LYS A 108 10.70 7.61 0.92
CA LYS A 108 10.73 8.48 2.10
C LYS A 108 9.59 8.19 3.07
N LEU A 109 8.36 8.03 2.57
CA LEU A 109 7.19 7.74 3.39
C LEU A 109 7.25 6.34 4.01
N ASN A 110 7.65 5.33 3.23
CA ASN A 110 7.86 3.97 3.74
C ASN A 110 8.98 3.94 4.79
N ALA A 111 10.09 4.65 4.57
CA ALA A 111 11.17 4.76 5.55
C ALA A 111 10.72 5.45 6.85
N HIS A 112 9.85 6.47 6.75
CA HIS A 112 9.25 7.09 7.93
C HIS A 112 8.33 6.13 8.68
N ALA A 113 7.38 5.49 7.99
CA ALA A 113 6.39 4.60 8.58
C ALA A 113 7.00 3.35 9.22
N THR A 114 8.24 2.99 8.85
CA THR A 114 8.95 1.80 9.34
C THR A 114 10.10 2.11 10.29
N GLN A 115 10.22 3.35 10.79
CA GLN A 115 11.18 3.68 11.84
C GLN A 115 10.95 2.82 13.09
N ALA A 116 12.02 2.43 13.79
CA ALA A 116 11.96 1.52 14.94
C ALA A 116 10.93 1.94 16.02
N LYS A 117 10.74 3.25 16.23
CA LYS A 117 9.77 3.79 17.19
C LYS A 117 8.29 3.55 16.82
N TYR A 118 8.00 3.15 15.58
CA TYR A 118 6.65 2.81 15.10
C TYR A 118 6.46 1.30 14.90
N VAL A 119 7.47 0.49 15.24
CA VAL A 119 7.47 -0.95 15.00
C VAL A 119 7.35 -1.69 16.31
N VAL A 120 6.40 -2.63 16.35
CA VAL A 120 6.28 -3.62 17.43
C VAL A 120 6.51 -5.02 16.85
N SER A 121 7.26 -5.85 17.57
CA SER A 121 7.42 -7.26 17.23
C SER A 121 6.47 -8.09 18.09
N VAL A 122 5.65 -8.92 17.44
CA VAL A 122 4.71 -9.82 18.11
C VAL A 122 5.22 -11.25 17.92
N PRO A 123 5.83 -11.86 18.95
CA PRO A 123 6.29 -13.24 18.86
C PRO A 123 5.10 -14.21 18.87
N TRP A 124 5.21 -15.29 18.10
CA TRP A 124 4.38 -16.48 18.27
C TRP A 124 5.01 -17.29 19.41
N LEU A 125 4.26 -17.50 20.49
CA LEU A 125 4.70 -18.23 21.68
C LEU A 125 4.07 -19.62 21.71
N ASP A 126 2.78 -19.72 21.40
CA ASP A 126 2.01 -20.95 21.45
C ASP A 126 1.33 -21.28 20.11
N PRO A 127 1.13 -22.59 19.77
CA PRO A 127 0.43 -22.99 18.54
C PRO A 127 -1.00 -22.47 18.40
N THR A 128 -1.61 -22.03 19.52
CA THR A 128 -2.98 -21.53 19.57
C THR A 128 -3.06 -20.00 19.61
N ASP A 129 -1.93 -19.30 19.47
CA ASP A 129 -1.93 -17.85 19.44
C ASP A 129 -2.83 -17.32 18.32
N LEU A 130 -3.52 -16.22 18.62
CA LEU A 130 -4.34 -15.51 17.66
C LEU A 130 -3.94 -14.05 17.66
N VAL A 131 -3.41 -13.59 16.53
CA VAL A 131 -3.08 -12.19 16.32
C VAL A 131 -4.14 -11.57 15.42
N ILE A 132 -4.77 -10.50 15.91
CA ILE A 132 -5.74 -9.70 15.16
C ILE A 132 -5.14 -8.31 14.98
N TRP A 133 -5.24 -7.77 13.77
CA TRP A 133 -4.80 -6.41 13.46
C TRP A 133 -5.77 -5.72 12.50
N ASP A 134 -5.85 -4.40 12.60
CA ASP A 134 -6.65 -3.56 11.70
C ASP A 134 -5.80 -3.07 10.53
N ASN A 135 -6.02 -3.61 9.33
CA ASN A 135 -5.28 -3.23 8.12
C ASN A 135 -5.43 -1.75 7.73
N ARG A 136 -6.45 -1.04 8.26
CA ARG A 136 -6.66 0.40 8.02
C ARG A 136 -5.68 1.27 8.81
N ALA A 137 -4.96 0.68 9.77
CA ALA A 137 -4.11 1.43 10.68
C ALA A 137 -2.69 0.86 10.86
N VAL A 138 -2.37 -0.29 10.26
CA VAL A 138 -1.03 -0.87 10.39
C VAL A 138 -0.48 -1.39 9.07
N LEU A 139 0.84 -1.25 8.93
CA LEU A 139 1.62 -2.13 8.07
C LEU A 139 2.04 -3.36 8.88
N HIS A 140 2.15 -4.50 8.21
CA HIS A 140 2.65 -5.72 8.83
C HIS A 140 3.58 -6.46 7.87
N ARG A 141 4.54 -7.19 8.45
CA ARG A 141 5.39 -8.11 7.72
C ARG A 141 5.70 -9.31 8.60
N VAL A 142 5.96 -10.45 7.98
CA VAL A 142 6.58 -11.57 8.68
C VAL A 142 8.01 -11.16 9.02
N GLY A 143 8.39 -11.26 10.29
CA GLY A 143 9.77 -11.01 10.71
C GLY A 143 10.72 -12.08 10.19
N SER A 144 11.97 -11.72 9.92
CA SER A 144 13.05 -12.67 9.68
C SER A 144 13.33 -13.41 10.99
N GLY A 145 12.87 -14.66 11.09
CA GLY A 145 13.01 -15.47 12.29
C GLY A 145 13.98 -16.64 12.08
N THR A 146 14.39 -17.25 13.18
CA THR A 146 15.21 -18.47 13.21
C THR A 146 14.51 -19.69 12.58
N PHE A 147 13.25 -19.56 12.17
CA PHE A 147 12.41 -20.65 11.68
C PHE A 147 12.47 -20.86 10.16
N GLU A 148 12.85 -19.84 9.39
CA GLU A 148 12.83 -19.90 7.93
C GLU A 148 13.74 -21.03 7.43
N GLY A 149 13.17 -21.94 6.62
CA GLY A 149 13.86 -23.11 6.08
C GLY A 149 14.20 -24.20 7.12
N LYS A 150 13.82 -24.07 8.39
CA LYS A 150 14.15 -25.02 9.46
C LYS A 150 12.95 -25.73 10.07
N TYR A 151 11.81 -25.04 10.19
CA TYR A 151 10.61 -25.58 10.82
C TYR A 151 9.38 -25.41 9.93
N ILE A 152 8.43 -26.34 10.06
CA ILE A 152 7.12 -26.23 9.42
C ILE A 152 6.33 -25.13 10.15
N ARG A 153 5.74 -24.21 9.37
CA ARG A 153 4.92 -23.10 9.88
C ARG A 153 3.54 -23.14 9.23
N ASP A 154 2.56 -23.72 9.92
CA ASP A 154 1.14 -23.68 9.53
C ASP A 154 0.46 -22.51 10.23
N VAL A 155 0.03 -21.51 9.46
CA VAL A 155 -0.73 -20.35 9.94
C VAL A 155 -1.96 -20.19 9.08
N ARG A 156 -3.12 -20.13 9.74
CA ARG A 156 -4.41 -19.92 9.07
C ARG A 156 -4.82 -18.47 9.20
N ARG A 157 -5.29 -17.88 8.10
CA ARG A 157 -5.71 -16.48 8.06
C ARG A 157 -7.14 -16.37 7.56
N THR A 158 -7.92 -15.57 8.26
CA THR A 158 -9.17 -15.00 7.75
C THR A 158 -9.02 -13.49 7.66
N THR A 159 -9.72 -12.87 6.71
CA THR A 159 -9.69 -11.41 6.51
C THR A 159 -11.12 -10.92 6.37
N VAL A 160 -11.48 -9.90 7.17
CA VAL A 160 -12.76 -9.19 7.03
C VAL A 160 -12.55 -8.05 6.05
N HIS A 161 -13.50 -7.86 5.13
CA HIS A 161 -13.46 -6.75 4.18
C HIS A 161 -13.63 -5.42 4.93
N ASP A 162 -12.90 -4.39 4.49
CA ASP A 162 -13.07 -3.04 5.02
C ASP A 162 -14.50 -2.54 4.77
N ASP A 163 -15.17 -2.10 5.83
CA ASP A 163 -16.52 -1.54 5.84
C ASP A 163 -16.53 0.00 5.94
N SER A 164 -15.35 0.62 5.94
CA SER A 164 -15.21 2.07 6.02
C SER A 164 -15.71 2.77 4.74
N PRO A 165 -16.08 4.06 4.83
CA PRO A 165 -16.40 4.87 3.65
C PRO A 165 -15.27 4.92 2.61
N THR A 166 -14.03 4.68 3.05
CA THR A 166 -12.82 4.70 2.22
C THR A 166 -12.38 3.32 1.74
N ALA A 167 -13.16 2.26 1.97
CA ALA A 167 -12.81 0.88 1.61
C ALA A 167 -12.43 0.70 0.13
N TRP A 168 -13.08 1.48 -0.75
CA TRP A 168 -12.82 1.48 -2.19
C TRP A 168 -11.88 2.60 -2.65
N GLY A 169 -11.41 3.46 -1.75
CA GLY A 169 -10.60 4.64 -2.09
C GLY A 169 -11.29 5.52 -3.12
N LEU A 170 -10.58 5.83 -4.21
CA LEU A 170 -11.09 6.60 -5.35
C LEU A 170 -11.57 5.69 -6.50
N ASN A 171 -11.72 4.39 -6.24
CA ASN A 171 -12.11 3.40 -7.23
C ASN A 171 -13.63 3.19 -7.22
N LYS A 172 -14.16 2.61 -8.29
CA LYS A 172 -15.59 2.25 -8.35
C LYS A 172 -15.90 1.20 -7.29
N ILE A 173 -16.98 1.42 -6.52
CA ILE A 173 -17.48 0.44 -5.55
C ILE A 173 -17.75 -0.90 -6.26
N GLY A 174 -17.25 -1.99 -5.68
CA GLY A 174 -17.38 -3.35 -6.23
C GLY A 174 -16.35 -3.68 -7.31
N SER A 175 -15.32 -2.85 -7.52
CA SER A 175 -14.19 -3.22 -8.37
C SER A 175 -13.55 -4.52 -7.86
N PRO A 176 -13.04 -5.41 -8.74
CA PRO A 176 -12.46 -6.67 -8.27
C PRO A 176 -11.18 -6.39 -7.51
N TYR A 177 -11.08 -6.86 -6.25
CA TYR A 177 -9.89 -6.68 -5.41
C TYR A 177 -8.63 -6.95 -6.24
N PRO A 178 -7.54 -6.19 -6.07
CA PRO A 178 -6.29 -6.41 -6.79
C PRO A 178 -5.59 -7.66 -6.21
N SER A 179 -6.31 -8.77 -6.08
CA SER A 179 -5.75 -10.06 -5.76
C SER A 179 -5.22 -10.65 -7.05
N SER A 180 -3.93 -10.93 -7.03
CA SER A 180 -3.16 -11.57 -8.07
C SER A 180 -3.51 -13.07 -8.30
N LEU A 181 -4.77 -13.43 -8.09
CA LEU A 181 -5.34 -14.78 -8.21
C LEU A 181 -6.73 -14.74 -8.85
N THR A 182 -7.00 -13.80 -9.75
CA THR A 182 -7.96 -14.10 -10.82
C THR A 182 -7.35 -15.16 -11.72
N SER A 183 -8.09 -16.23 -11.98
CA SER A 183 -7.68 -17.44 -12.71
C SER A 183 -7.07 -17.22 -14.11
N ALA A 184 -7.04 -15.98 -14.60
CA ALA A 184 -6.65 -15.60 -15.95
C ALA A 184 -5.19 -15.16 -16.13
N THR A 185 -4.40 -14.99 -15.06
CA THR A 185 -3.02 -14.46 -15.17
C THR A 185 -1.92 -15.48 -14.90
N PHE A 186 -2.25 -16.77 -14.85
CA PHE A 186 -1.25 -17.84 -14.80
C PHE A 186 -1.66 -18.94 -15.78
N THR A 187 -1.39 -18.73 -17.07
CA THR A 187 -1.09 -19.84 -17.97
C THR A 187 0.39 -20.16 -17.77
N PRO A 188 0.74 -21.27 -17.10
CA PRO A 188 2.10 -21.78 -17.20
C PRO A 188 2.33 -22.06 -18.69
N SER A 189 3.31 -21.40 -19.30
CA SER A 189 3.88 -21.90 -20.54
C SER A 189 4.33 -23.33 -20.24
N GLY A 190 3.70 -24.28 -20.94
CA GLY A 190 3.71 -25.68 -20.56
C GLY A 190 5.12 -26.24 -20.37
N GLU A 191 5.26 -27.01 -19.31
CA GLU A 191 5.94 -28.30 -19.34
C GLU A 191 5.44 -29.10 -18.14
N SER A 192 4.57 -30.08 -18.40
CA SER A 192 4.29 -31.13 -17.43
C SER A 192 5.52 -32.04 -17.40
N VAL A 193 6.31 -31.97 -16.34
CA VAL A 193 7.24 -33.05 -16.01
C VAL A 193 6.55 -33.91 -14.97
N ARG A 194 6.40 -35.19 -15.32
CA ARG A 194 5.84 -36.26 -14.48
C ARG A 194 6.71 -36.51 -13.26
#